data_AF-A0A6J1SAY7-F1
#
_entry.id   AF-A0A6J1SAY7-F1
#
_cell.length_a   1.000
_cell.length_b   1.000
_cell.length_c   1.000
_cell.angle_alpha   90.00
_cell.angle_beta   90.00
_cell.angle_gamma   90.00
#
_symmetry.space_group_name_H-M   'P 1'
#
loop_
_entity.id
_entity.type
_entity.pdbx_description
1 polymer ?
#
loop_
_entity_poly.entity_id
_entity_poly.type
_entity_poly.pdbx_seq_one_letter_code
_entity_poly.pdbx_strand_id
1 'polypeptide(L)'
;MNITSQGSVMGCSFEAESLPDFDEFDSYSVVDGYHQESSRRPSEYKMAPTTTIETVTITRPLKVIAFICGLIVIALMLMALASTDWLMSAGWRQGLFVHCIADDAPTPLPFNIADPPDCYQARPAAYIRVAAALCVLTLVTDLIATLLTGLGLRSNDHRTKYKYYRVAVYIMILSLVSILVALVVYPVCFASELNQGNRTVWEFGWAYGVGWGAAIFLFGGVVLLLCDKESEEIYYKERKIVHRDVEGSGGRA
;
A
#
# COMPACT_ATOMS: atom_id res chain seq x y z
N MET A 1 28.54 43.93 0.09
CA MET A 1 27.97 43.68 1.42
C MET A 1 26.56 43.14 1.18
N ASN A 2 26.35 41.82 1.21
CA ASN A 2 25.80 41.03 2.35
C ASN A 2 24.54 41.68 2.97
N ILE A 3 23.39 41.05 3.24
CA ILE A 3 22.95 39.64 3.33
C ILE A 3 21.39 39.66 3.41
N THR A 4 20.75 38.68 2.76
CA THR A 4 19.51 37.92 3.09
C THR A 4 18.34 38.55 3.90
N SER A 5 17.11 38.40 3.36
CA SER A 5 15.94 37.97 4.16
C SER A 5 14.86 37.33 3.27
N GLN A 6 14.47 36.10 3.61
CA GLN A 6 13.34 35.33 3.08
C GLN A 6 12.03 35.69 3.79
N GLY A 7 10.91 35.46 3.11
CA GLY A 7 9.55 35.38 3.69
C GLY A 7 8.48 35.54 2.59
N SER A 8 8.08 34.46 1.90
CA SER A 8 6.92 33.60 2.20
C SER A 8 5.60 34.12 1.61
N VAL A 9 5.24 33.59 0.43
CA VAL A 9 3.86 33.41 -0.04
C VAL A 9 3.86 32.13 -0.89
N MET A 10 3.45 30.99 -0.34
CA MET A 10 3.35 29.74 -1.09
C MET A 10 1.89 29.53 -1.53
N GLY A 11 1.60 30.06 -2.71
CA GLY A 11 0.38 29.80 -3.48
C GLY A 11 0.57 28.59 -4.42
N CYS A 12 -0.54 27.93 -4.71
CA CYS A 12 -0.67 26.82 -5.64
C CYS A 12 -0.17 27.20 -7.05
N SER A 13 0.74 26.39 -7.59
CA SER A 13 0.88 26.18 -9.05
C SER A 13 0.98 24.68 -9.29
N PHE A 14 -0.02 24.13 -9.96
CA PHE A 14 -0.03 22.77 -10.49
C PHE A 14 0.43 22.89 -11.94
N GLU A 15 1.71 22.61 -12.19
CA GLU A 15 2.25 22.47 -13.53
C GLU A 15 2.22 20.99 -13.90
N ALA A 16 1.33 20.67 -14.83
CA ALA A 16 1.28 19.40 -15.52
C ALA A 16 2.38 19.40 -16.60
N GLU A 17 3.51 18.76 -16.33
CA GLU A 17 4.49 18.42 -17.37
C GLU A 17 4.89 16.93 -17.29
N SER A 18 4.62 16.25 -18.40
CA SER A 18 5.28 15.05 -18.96
C SER A 18 5.52 13.85 -18.05
N LEU A 19 4.67 12.84 -18.25
CA LEU A 19 4.94 11.42 -17.96
C LEU A 19 6.26 10.97 -18.63
N PRO A 20 7.19 10.35 -17.90
CA PRO A 20 8.21 9.52 -18.53
C PRO A 20 7.60 8.16 -18.93
N ASP A 21 7.72 7.86 -20.22
CA ASP A 21 7.53 6.53 -20.80
C ASP A 21 8.58 5.58 -20.20
N PHE A 22 8.15 4.47 -19.62
CA PHE A 22 9.02 3.51 -18.93
C PHE A 22 9.07 2.21 -19.72
N ASP A 23 9.59 2.31 -20.94
CA ASP A 23 10.02 1.24 -21.81
C ASP A 23 11.53 1.41 -22.09
N GLU A 24 12.39 1.28 -21.07
CA GLU A 24 13.80 0.88 -21.30
C GLU A 24 14.51 0.57 -19.97
N PHE A 25 14.68 -0.71 -19.64
CA PHE A 25 15.85 -1.15 -18.88
C PHE A 25 16.43 -2.36 -19.60
N ASP A 26 17.29 -2.04 -20.56
CA ASP A 26 17.98 -2.96 -21.45
C ASP A 26 19.13 -3.63 -20.69
N SER A 27 18.96 -4.90 -20.32
CA SER A 27 20.01 -5.73 -19.74
C SER A 27 20.65 -6.59 -20.84
N TYR A 28 21.10 -5.94 -21.92
CA TYR A 28 21.77 -6.57 -23.07
C TYR A 28 23.27 -6.84 -22.85
N SER A 29 23.93 -6.17 -21.91
CA SER A 29 25.40 -6.21 -21.79
C SER A 29 26.01 -7.40 -21.04
N VAL A 30 25.20 -8.34 -20.52
CA VAL A 30 25.69 -9.50 -19.72
C VAL A 30 25.72 -10.81 -20.52
N VAL A 31 25.12 -10.84 -21.72
CA VAL A 31 24.96 -12.08 -22.51
C VAL A 31 26.23 -12.46 -23.29
N ASP A 32 27.06 -11.48 -23.70
CA ASP A 32 28.26 -11.76 -24.51
C ASP A 32 29.40 -12.45 -23.74
N GLY A 33 29.39 -12.41 -22.40
CA GLY A 33 30.43 -13.07 -21.58
C GLY A 33 30.28 -14.59 -21.46
N TYR A 34 29.10 -15.16 -21.78
CA TYR A 34 28.82 -16.59 -21.58
C TYR A 34 29.15 -17.48 -22.77
N HIS A 35 29.30 -16.91 -23.98
CA HIS A 35 29.47 -17.72 -25.20
C HIS A 35 30.89 -18.27 -25.42
N GLN A 36 31.90 -17.73 -24.75
CA GLN A 36 33.30 -18.10 -25.05
C GLN A 36 33.81 -19.33 -24.27
N GLU A 37 33.14 -19.73 -23.18
CA GLU A 37 33.60 -20.82 -22.30
C GLU A 37 33.04 -22.21 -22.68
N SER A 38 32.11 -22.31 -23.65
CA SER A 38 31.38 -23.56 -23.96
C SER A 38 32.12 -24.55 -24.87
N SER A 39 33.28 -24.19 -25.43
CA SER A 39 33.94 -25.00 -26.47
C SER A 39 34.93 -26.08 -25.96
N ARG A 40 34.83 -26.54 -24.71
CA ARG A 40 35.56 -27.73 -24.22
C ARG A 40 34.61 -28.81 -23.72
N ARG A 41 34.55 -29.93 -24.44
CA ARG A 41 33.97 -31.23 -24.02
C ARG A 41 35.07 -32.31 -24.11
N PRO A 42 34.92 -33.54 -23.56
CA PRO A 42 34.06 -34.01 -22.44
C PRO A 42 34.77 -35.02 -21.50
N SER A 43 34.24 -35.29 -20.29
CA SER A 43 33.99 -36.66 -19.77
C SER A 43 33.40 -36.69 -18.35
N GLU A 44 32.65 -37.77 -18.13
CA GLU A 44 32.50 -38.51 -16.87
C GLU A 44 31.16 -38.40 -16.12
N TYR A 45 30.62 -39.59 -15.87
CA TYR A 45 29.34 -39.91 -15.27
C TYR A 45 29.08 -39.14 -13.97
N LYS A 46 28.06 -38.28 -13.98
CA LYS A 46 27.27 -38.00 -12.78
C LYS A 46 25.82 -38.31 -13.11
N MET A 47 25.30 -39.36 -12.48
CA MET A 47 23.86 -39.58 -12.39
C MET A 47 23.23 -38.27 -11.89
N ALA A 48 22.31 -37.72 -12.67
CA ALA A 48 21.53 -36.57 -12.22
C ALA A 48 20.74 -37.01 -10.97
N PRO A 49 20.74 -36.21 -9.88
CA PRO A 49 19.98 -36.57 -8.70
C PRO A 49 18.51 -36.63 -9.08
N THR A 50 17.84 -37.72 -8.69
CA THR A 50 16.39 -37.88 -8.78
C THR A 50 15.75 -36.70 -8.04
N THR A 51 15.28 -35.70 -8.79
CA THR A 51 14.50 -34.60 -8.22
C THR A 51 13.11 -35.14 -7.96
N THR A 52 12.87 -35.55 -6.71
CA THR A 52 11.52 -35.82 -6.22
C THR A 52 10.77 -34.51 -6.27
N ILE A 53 9.99 -34.30 -7.34
CA ILE A 53 9.04 -33.20 -7.41
C ILE A 53 7.91 -33.60 -6.48
N GLU A 54 8.03 -33.26 -5.20
CA GLU A 54 6.83 -33.15 -4.38
C GLU A 54 5.94 -32.13 -5.08
N THR A 55 4.78 -32.59 -5.52
CA THR A 55 3.72 -31.73 -6.03
C THR A 55 3.16 -30.95 -4.85
N VAL A 56 3.96 -30.04 -4.30
CA VAL A 56 3.53 -29.03 -3.34
C VAL A 56 2.59 -28.13 -4.11
N THR A 57 1.30 -28.36 -3.92
CA THR A 57 0.16 -27.55 -4.36
C THR A 57 0.56 -26.18 -4.90
N ILE A 58 0.81 -26.12 -6.21
CA ILE A 58 1.16 -24.90 -6.98
C ILE A 58 -0.11 -24.08 -7.19
N THR A 59 -0.86 -23.82 -6.12
CA THR A 59 -1.82 -22.73 -6.04
C THR A 59 -1.07 -21.59 -5.36
N ARG A 60 -0.35 -20.77 -6.15
CA ARG A 60 0.42 -19.57 -5.75
C ARG A 60 -0.07 -18.98 -4.41
N PRO A 61 0.51 -19.40 -3.26
CA PRO A 61 -0.02 -19.03 -1.95
C PRO A 61 0.03 -17.52 -1.75
N LEU A 62 0.97 -16.84 -2.42
CA LEU A 62 1.12 -15.39 -2.42
C LEU A 62 -0.15 -14.63 -2.80
N LYS A 63 -0.91 -15.06 -3.83
CA LYS A 63 -2.12 -14.33 -4.26
C LYS A 63 -3.25 -14.43 -3.25
N VAL A 64 -3.38 -15.59 -2.62
CA VAL A 64 -4.38 -15.84 -1.58
C VAL A 64 -4.04 -15.04 -0.33
N ILE A 65 -2.75 -14.99 0.06
CA ILE A 65 -2.28 -14.19 1.18
C ILE A 65 -2.53 -12.70 0.90
N ALA A 66 -2.18 -12.19 -0.28
CA ALA A 66 -2.44 -10.80 -0.66
C ALA A 66 -3.93 -10.44 -0.60
N PHE A 67 -4.81 -11.34 -1.05
CA PHE A 67 -6.26 -11.17 -0.95
C PHE A 67 -6.73 -11.12 0.52
N ILE A 68 -6.22 -11.99 1.39
CA ILE A 68 -6.52 -11.98 2.82
C ILE A 68 -6.02 -10.69 3.47
N CYS A 69 -4.82 -10.22 3.12
CA CYS A 69 -4.29 -8.94 3.59
C CYS A 69 -5.22 -7.78 3.23
N GLY A 70 -5.73 -7.72 2.00
CA GLY A 70 -6.73 -6.72 1.60
C GLY A 70 -8.02 -6.80 2.43
N LEU A 71 -8.55 -8.00 2.67
CA LEU A 71 -9.74 -8.17 3.55
C LEU A 71 -9.49 -7.70 4.99
N ILE A 72 -8.30 -7.96 5.53
CA ILE A 72 -7.91 -7.48 6.85
C ILE A 72 -7.85 -5.96 6.86
N VAL A 73 -7.26 -5.33 5.83
CA VAL A 73 -7.21 -3.87 5.70
C VAL A 73 -8.61 -3.27 5.67
N ILE A 74 -9.54 -3.83 4.90
CA ILE A 74 -10.94 -3.39 4.87
C ILE A 74 -11.54 -3.41 6.29
N ALA A 75 -11.34 -4.50 7.04
CA ALA A 75 -11.85 -4.62 8.41
C ALA A 75 -11.20 -3.60 9.35
N LEU A 76 -9.87 -3.41 9.27
CA LEU A 76 -9.14 -2.43 10.06
C LEU A 76 -9.58 -0.99 9.75
N MET A 77 -9.78 -0.67 8.47
CA MET A 77 -10.23 0.66 8.03
C MET A 77 -11.67 0.95 8.47
N LEU A 78 -12.58 -0.02 8.39
CA LEU A 78 -13.94 0.13 8.91
C LEU A 78 -13.93 0.36 10.43
N MET A 79 -13.12 -0.40 11.16
CA MET A 79 -12.95 -0.24 12.61
C MET A 79 -12.40 1.13 12.97
N ALA A 80 -11.37 1.59 12.25
CA ALA A 80 -10.79 2.91 12.45
C ALA A 80 -11.81 4.03 12.15
N LEU A 81 -12.54 3.97 11.04
CA LEU A 81 -13.54 4.99 10.67
C LEU A 81 -14.73 5.05 11.63
N ALA A 82 -15.16 3.91 12.16
CA ALA A 82 -16.29 3.84 13.10
C ALA A 82 -15.91 4.27 14.54
N SER A 83 -14.63 4.20 14.88
CA SER A 83 -14.15 4.50 16.24
C SER A 83 -14.07 6.01 16.55
N THR A 84 -14.33 6.34 17.81
CA THR A 84 -14.22 7.71 18.35
C THR A 84 -12.91 7.95 19.11
N ASP A 85 -11.98 7.00 19.05
CA ASP A 85 -10.76 6.96 19.87
C ASP A 85 -9.51 7.19 19.00
N TRP A 86 -9.55 8.17 18.12
CA TRP A 86 -8.38 8.58 17.33
C TRP A 86 -7.43 9.44 18.17
N LEU A 87 -8.00 10.36 18.94
CA LEU A 87 -7.28 11.27 19.81
C LEU A 87 -8.04 11.40 21.13
N MET A 88 -7.33 11.27 22.25
CA MET A 88 -7.89 11.30 23.59
C MET A 88 -7.19 12.35 24.45
N SER A 89 -7.95 12.93 25.37
CA SER A 89 -7.43 13.65 26.53
C SER A 89 -8.41 13.46 27.70
N ALA A 90 -8.11 13.99 28.89
CA ALA A 90 -8.91 13.75 30.10
C ALA A 90 -10.42 14.06 29.91
N GLY A 91 -11.28 13.04 29.88
CA GLY A 91 -12.73 13.22 29.65
C GLY A 91 -13.10 13.74 28.24
N TRP A 92 -12.20 13.63 27.25
CA TRP A 92 -12.42 14.06 25.88
C TRP A 92 -11.96 12.97 24.90
N ARG A 93 -12.84 12.54 24.01
CA ARG A 93 -12.55 11.59 22.93
C ARG A 93 -12.90 12.21 21.58
N GLN A 94 -11.99 12.14 20.63
CA GLN A 94 -12.16 12.67 19.28
C GLN A 94 -11.90 11.55 18.27
N GLY A 95 -12.93 11.24 17.49
CA GLY A 95 -12.81 10.45 16.26
C GLY A 95 -12.69 11.35 15.03
N LEU A 96 -12.78 10.73 13.86
CA LEU A 96 -12.71 11.44 12.58
C LEU A 96 -14.02 12.18 12.23
N PHE A 97 -15.16 11.69 12.73
CA PHE A 97 -16.50 12.21 12.42
C PHE A 97 -17.28 12.73 13.63
N VAL A 98 -16.94 12.27 14.84
CA VAL A 98 -17.65 12.56 16.08
C VAL A 98 -16.63 12.76 17.20
N HIS A 99 -16.92 13.69 18.11
CA HIS A 99 -16.25 13.79 19.41
C HIS A 99 -17.24 13.60 20.54
N CYS A 100 -16.78 13.06 21.66
CA CYS A 100 -17.58 12.85 22.85
C CYS A 100 -16.89 13.44 24.08
N ILE A 101 -17.70 14.04 24.94
CA ILE A 101 -17.30 14.68 26.20
C ILE A 101 -17.86 13.86 27.36
N ALA A 102 -17.02 13.52 28.34
CA ALA A 102 -17.46 12.79 29.54
C ALA A 102 -18.09 13.74 30.58
N ASP A 103 -18.97 13.20 31.43
CA ASP A 103 -19.69 13.95 32.47
C ASP A 103 -18.77 14.64 33.49
N ASP A 104 -17.58 14.08 33.72
CA ASP A 104 -16.56 14.54 34.66
C ASP A 104 -15.38 15.25 33.97
N ALA A 105 -15.57 15.73 32.73
CA ALA A 105 -14.51 16.35 31.97
C ALA A 105 -13.99 17.65 32.64
N PRO A 106 -12.67 17.80 32.85
CA PRO A 106 -12.11 18.99 33.47
C PRO A 106 -12.28 20.22 32.56
N THR A 107 -12.74 21.32 33.17
CA THR A 107 -12.86 22.64 32.54
C THR A 107 -11.57 23.44 32.72
N PRO A 108 -11.16 24.27 31.75
CA PRO A 108 -11.82 24.53 30.46
C PRO A 108 -11.68 23.35 29.49
N LEU A 109 -12.73 23.11 28.71
CA LEU A 109 -12.73 22.10 27.64
C LEU A 109 -11.71 22.48 26.55
N PRO A 110 -11.17 21.50 25.81
CA PRO A 110 -10.20 21.79 24.77
C PRO A 110 -10.73 22.78 23.72
N PHE A 111 -9.89 23.74 23.34
CA PHE A 111 -10.19 24.83 22.41
C PHE A 111 -11.45 25.65 22.75
N ASN A 112 -11.75 25.81 24.05
CA ASN A 112 -12.80 26.70 24.58
C ASN A 112 -14.21 26.42 24.03
N ILE A 113 -14.52 25.16 23.76
CA ILE A 113 -15.89 24.72 23.48
C ILE A 113 -16.69 24.71 24.79
N ALA A 114 -17.95 25.12 24.75
CA ALA A 114 -18.83 25.24 25.92
C ALA A 114 -20.06 24.30 25.84
N ASP A 115 -19.87 23.12 25.24
CA ASP A 115 -20.93 22.13 25.05
C ASP A 115 -21.06 21.22 26.29
N PRO A 116 -22.30 20.83 26.68
CA PRO A 116 -22.51 19.91 27.79
C PRO A 116 -22.02 18.48 27.44
N PRO A 117 -21.84 17.59 28.42
CA PRO A 117 -21.45 16.19 28.20
C PRO A 117 -22.42 15.48 27.24
N ASP A 118 -21.95 15.24 26.02
CA ASP A 118 -22.63 14.46 24.97
C ASP A 118 -21.63 14.17 23.82
N CYS A 119 -22.10 13.46 22.80
CA CYS A 119 -21.40 13.25 21.54
C CYS A 119 -21.90 14.22 20.46
N TYR A 120 -20.97 14.99 19.89
CA TYR A 120 -21.23 15.98 18.86
C TYR A 120 -20.44 15.68 17.58
N GLN A 121 -20.85 16.30 16.47
CA GLN A 121 -20.12 16.22 15.20
C GLN A 121 -18.66 16.69 15.36
N ALA A 122 -17.73 16.03 14.66
CA ALA A 122 -16.31 16.40 14.70
C ALA A 122 -16.11 17.89 14.40
N ARG A 123 -15.10 18.46 15.04
CA ARG A 123 -14.77 19.88 14.88
C ARG A 123 -14.58 20.21 13.40
N PRO A 124 -14.98 21.40 12.94
CA PRO A 124 -14.87 21.81 11.54
C PRO A 124 -13.41 22.16 11.14
N ALA A 125 -12.42 21.42 11.65
CA ALA A 125 -11.03 21.59 11.29
C ALA A 125 -10.76 20.93 9.93
N ALA A 126 -10.07 21.66 9.05
CA ALA A 126 -9.83 21.21 7.67
C ALA A 126 -9.01 19.90 7.63
N TYR A 127 -7.97 19.77 8.46
CA TYR A 127 -7.13 18.58 8.47
C TYR A 127 -7.88 17.32 8.92
N ILE A 128 -8.83 17.43 9.86
CA ILE A 128 -9.68 16.30 10.29
C ILE A 128 -10.55 15.82 9.13
N ARG A 129 -11.19 16.76 8.42
CA ARG A 129 -12.02 16.45 7.23
C ARG A 129 -11.20 15.84 6.09
N VAL A 130 -10.01 16.37 5.84
CA VAL A 130 -9.10 15.84 4.81
C VAL A 130 -8.61 14.44 5.20
N ALA A 131 -8.22 14.22 6.46
CA ALA A 131 -7.84 12.89 6.94
C ALA A 131 -9.02 11.90 6.83
N ALA A 132 -10.25 12.33 7.18
CA ALA A 132 -11.46 11.53 6.97
C ALA A 132 -11.67 11.14 5.51
N ALA A 133 -11.57 12.11 4.61
CA ALA A 133 -11.74 11.88 3.18
C ALA A 133 -10.68 10.91 2.63
N LEU A 134 -9.42 11.05 3.04
CA LEU A 134 -8.33 10.17 2.63
C LEU A 134 -8.49 8.74 3.18
N CYS A 135 -8.95 8.58 4.43
CA CYS A 135 -9.25 7.27 5.00
C CYS A 135 -10.44 6.59 4.29
N VAL A 136 -11.49 7.33 3.94
CA VAL A 136 -12.61 6.80 3.15
C VAL A 136 -12.16 6.44 1.73
N LEU A 137 -11.33 7.28 1.11
CA LEU A 137 -10.75 6.98 -0.21
C LEU A 137 -9.92 5.69 -0.16
N THR A 138 -9.09 5.53 0.88
CA THR A 138 -8.30 4.32 1.12
C THR A 138 -9.21 3.09 1.18
N LEU A 139 -10.29 3.13 1.97
CA LEU A 139 -11.24 2.03 2.09
C LEU A 139 -11.90 1.69 0.74
N VAL A 140 -12.37 2.68 0.00
CA VAL A 140 -13.06 2.46 -1.29
C VAL A 140 -12.09 1.89 -2.33
N THR A 141 -10.90 2.47 -2.43
CA THR A 141 -9.87 2.00 -3.37
C THR A 141 -9.37 0.60 -3.02
N ASP A 142 -9.16 0.30 -1.73
CA ASP A 142 -8.75 -1.03 -1.27
C ASP A 142 -9.85 -2.08 -1.48
N LEU A 143 -11.12 -1.73 -1.27
CA LEU A 143 -12.26 -2.58 -1.62
C LEU A 143 -12.24 -2.94 -3.12
N ILE A 144 -12.07 -1.94 -3.99
CA ILE A 144 -11.99 -2.16 -5.45
C ILE A 144 -10.79 -3.04 -5.78
N ALA A 145 -9.60 -2.76 -5.22
CA ALA A 145 -8.40 -3.53 -5.49
C ALA A 145 -8.52 -4.99 -5.00
N THR A 146 -9.12 -5.21 -3.83
CA THR A 146 -9.36 -6.54 -3.26
C THR A 146 -10.36 -7.32 -4.11
N LEU A 147 -11.43 -6.68 -4.61
CA LEU A 147 -12.37 -7.29 -5.55
C LEU A 147 -11.70 -7.65 -6.88
N LEU A 148 -10.88 -6.76 -7.45
CA LEU A 148 -10.14 -7.04 -8.67
C LEU A 148 -9.14 -8.20 -8.49
N THR A 149 -8.48 -8.27 -7.34
CA THR A 149 -7.59 -9.37 -6.96
C THR A 149 -8.37 -10.69 -6.87
N GLY A 150 -9.53 -10.69 -6.22
CA GLY A 150 -10.42 -11.85 -6.14
C GLY A 150 -10.98 -12.31 -7.49
N LEU A 151 -11.41 -11.37 -8.35
CA LEU A 151 -11.86 -11.66 -9.72
C LEU A 151 -10.70 -12.21 -10.58
N GLY A 152 -9.49 -11.68 -10.39
CA GLY A 152 -8.27 -12.19 -11.03
C GLY A 152 -7.91 -13.61 -10.58
N LEU A 153 -8.29 -14.02 -9.36
CA LEU A 153 -8.10 -15.40 -8.88
C LEU A 153 -9.11 -16.36 -9.53
N ARG A 154 -10.36 -15.90 -9.73
CA ARG A 154 -11.45 -16.71 -10.30
C ARG A 154 -11.41 -16.82 -11.83
N SER A 155 -10.84 -15.83 -12.53
CA SER A 155 -10.82 -15.79 -13.99
C SER A 155 -9.88 -16.85 -14.60
N ASN A 156 -10.36 -17.56 -15.62
CA ASN A 156 -9.60 -18.55 -16.39
C ASN A 156 -8.79 -17.93 -17.55
N ASP A 157 -9.15 -16.72 -18.02
CA ASP A 157 -8.52 -16.08 -19.18
C ASP A 157 -7.24 -15.34 -18.82
N HIS A 158 -6.10 -15.84 -19.31
CA HIS A 158 -4.76 -15.35 -18.97
C HIS A 158 -4.53 -13.86 -19.28
N ARG A 159 -5.00 -13.37 -20.43
CA ARG A 159 -4.76 -11.98 -20.87
C ARG A 159 -5.58 -10.97 -20.06
N THR A 160 -6.80 -11.34 -19.67
CA THR A 160 -7.69 -10.49 -18.87
C THR A 160 -7.25 -10.50 -17.41
N LYS A 161 -6.84 -11.67 -16.90
CA LYS A 161 -6.24 -11.85 -15.57
C LYS A 161 -5.06 -10.91 -15.35
N TYR A 162 -4.10 -10.86 -16.29
CA TYR A 162 -2.95 -9.96 -16.21
C TYR A 162 -3.34 -8.48 -16.09
N LYS A 163 -4.35 -8.03 -16.86
CA LYS A 163 -4.84 -6.65 -16.79
C LYS A 163 -5.46 -6.33 -15.43
N TYR A 164 -6.29 -7.24 -14.89
CA TYR A 164 -6.91 -7.04 -13.57
C TYR A 164 -5.88 -6.93 -12.45
N TYR A 165 -4.86 -7.80 -12.41
CA TYR A 165 -3.79 -7.70 -11.40
C TYR A 165 -2.97 -6.42 -11.55
N ARG A 166 -2.65 -6.01 -12.78
CA ARG A 166 -1.88 -4.77 -13.01
C ARG A 166 -2.65 -3.55 -12.51
N VAL A 167 -3.95 -3.47 -12.82
CA VAL A 167 -4.83 -2.39 -12.33
C VAL A 167 -4.97 -2.45 -10.81
N ALA A 168 -5.13 -3.65 -10.23
CA ALA A 168 -5.23 -3.83 -8.78
C ALA A 168 -3.99 -3.28 -8.05
N VAL A 169 -2.78 -3.58 -8.53
CA VAL A 169 -1.54 -3.07 -7.93
C VAL A 169 -1.49 -1.54 -7.94
N TYR A 170 -1.83 -0.88 -9.05
CA TYR A 170 -1.84 0.58 -9.11
C TYR A 170 -2.86 1.19 -8.12
N ILE A 171 -4.04 0.59 -7.99
CA ILE A 171 -5.06 1.05 -7.04
C ILE A 171 -4.62 0.81 -5.59
N MET A 172 -3.96 -0.31 -5.27
CA MET A 172 -3.42 -0.54 -3.92
C MET A 172 -2.30 0.43 -3.57
N ILE A 173 -1.42 0.78 -4.52
CA ILE A 173 -0.39 1.80 -4.30
C ILE A 173 -1.04 3.17 -4.02
N LEU A 174 -2.07 3.54 -4.79
CA LEU A 174 -2.83 4.76 -4.52
C LEU A 174 -3.43 4.77 -3.11
N SER A 175 -4.05 3.65 -2.71
CA SER A 175 -4.62 3.45 -1.36
C SER A 175 -3.55 3.57 -0.26
N LEU A 176 -2.37 2.97 -0.47
CA LEU A 176 -1.24 3.07 0.45
C LEU A 176 -0.75 4.51 0.61
N VAL A 177 -0.61 5.25 -0.50
CA VAL A 177 -0.19 6.66 -0.44
C VAL A 177 -1.26 7.48 0.28
N SER A 178 -2.56 7.28 0.00
CA SER A 178 -3.62 8.04 0.66
C SER A 178 -3.66 7.82 2.17
N ILE A 179 -3.51 6.58 2.65
CA ILE A 179 -3.51 6.31 4.10
C ILE A 179 -2.26 6.87 4.78
N LEU A 180 -1.09 6.78 4.15
CA LEU A 180 0.15 7.36 4.69
C LEU A 180 0.04 8.87 4.81
N VAL A 181 -0.51 9.54 3.79
CA VAL A 181 -0.74 10.99 3.85
C VAL A 181 -1.72 11.32 4.98
N ALA A 182 -2.81 10.58 5.14
CA ALA A 182 -3.77 10.80 6.23
C ALA A 182 -3.11 10.68 7.62
N LEU A 183 -2.30 9.63 7.82
CA LEU A 183 -1.64 9.35 9.09
C LEU A 183 -0.50 10.32 9.43
N VAL A 184 0.12 10.95 8.44
CA VAL A 184 1.16 11.97 8.67
C VAL A 184 0.55 13.36 8.83
N VAL A 185 -0.43 13.72 8.00
CA VAL A 185 -1.08 15.04 8.06
C VAL A 185 -1.83 15.22 9.39
N TYR A 186 -2.48 14.18 9.90
CA TYR A 186 -3.24 14.24 11.14
C TYR A 186 -2.41 14.74 12.36
N PRO A 187 -1.30 14.08 12.77
CA PRO A 187 -0.47 14.55 13.87
C PRO A 187 0.29 15.84 13.55
N VAL A 188 0.73 16.07 12.31
CA VAL A 188 1.49 17.28 11.93
C VAL A 188 0.63 18.53 12.06
N CYS A 189 -0.61 18.48 11.55
CA CYS A 189 -1.55 19.60 11.70
C CYS A 189 -2.06 19.72 13.15
N PHE A 190 -2.25 18.60 13.85
CA PHE A 190 -2.63 18.66 15.26
C PHE A 190 -1.55 19.34 16.12
N ALA A 191 -0.27 19.12 15.82
CA ALA A 191 0.84 19.71 16.56
C ALA A 191 0.86 21.25 16.49
N SER A 192 0.42 21.85 15.38
CA SER A 192 0.35 23.31 15.26
C SER A 192 -0.81 23.91 16.08
N GLU A 193 -1.86 23.11 16.35
CA GLU A 193 -3.02 23.53 17.14
C GLU A 193 -2.91 23.20 18.64
N LEU A 194 -1.90 22.43 19.06
CA LEU A 194 -1.70 22.03 20.46
C LEU A 194 -1.74 23.21 21.44
N ASN A 195 -1.17 24.36 21.05
CA ASN A 195 -1.15 25.57 21.88
C ASN A 195 -2.55 26.13 22.17
N GLN A 196 -3.54 25.82 21.32
CA GLN A 196 -4.93 26.25 21.48
C GLN A 196 -5.78 25.22 22.25
N GLY A 197 -5.25 24.00 22.43
CA GLY A 197 -5.96 22.89 23.05
C GLY A 197 -6.21 23.04 24.55
N ASN A 198 -5.63 24.06 25.21
CA ASN A 198 -5.78 24.39 26.63
C ASN A 198 -5.57 23.22 27.61
N ARG A 199 -4.87 22.17 27.13
CA ARG A 199 -4.53 20.95 27.85
C ARG A 199 -3.11 20.54 27.50
N THR A 200 -2.40 20.04 28.50
CA THR A 200 -0.99 19.66 28.39
C THR A 200 -0.78 18.20 28.00
N VAL A 201 -1.81 17.36 28.14
CA VAL A 201 -1.73 15.91 27.88
C VAL A 201 -2.71 15.52 26.78
N TRP A 202 -2.16 14.97 25.70
CA TRP A 202 -2.89 14.42 24.56
C TRP A 202 -2.31 13.07 24.19
N GLU A 203 -3.18 12.10 23.96
CA GLU A 203 -2.81 10.74 23.64
C GLU A 203 -3.44 10.33 22.32
N PHE A 204 -2.64 9.76 21.42
CA PHE A 204 -3.19 9.09 20.25
C PHE A 204 -3.86 7.80 20.69
N GLY A 205 -5.12 7.64 20.34
CA GLY A 205 -5.87 6.46 20.73
C GLY A 205 -5.59 5.25 19.85
N TRP A 206 -6.20 4.12 20.21
CA TRP A 206 -5.96 2.83 19.57
C TRP A 206 -6.35 2.84 18.08
N ALA A 207 -7.35 3.62 17.70
CA ALA A 207 -7.82 3.72 16.32
C ALA A 207 -6.76 4.28 15.37
N TYR A 208 -5.98 5.26 15.86
CA TYR A 208 -4.85 5.79 15.11
C TYR A 208 -3.78 4.72 14.90
N GLY A 209 -3.51 3.89 15.92
CA GLY A 209 -2.65 2.70 15.79
C GLY A 209 -3.19 1.67 14.78
N VAL A 210 -4.51 1.45 14.75
CA VAL A 210 -5.17 0.59 13.75
C VAL A 210 -4.95 1.13 12.33
N GLY A 211 -4.98 2.45 12.13
CA GLY A 211 -4.65 3.08 10.85
C GLY A 211 -3.23 2.75 10.37
N TRP A 212 -2.23 2.84 11.26
CA TRP A 212 -0.86 2.39 10.96
C TRP A 212 -0.76 0.90 10.66
N GLY A 213 -1.52 0.08 11.41
CA GLY A 213 -1.65 -1.35 11.13
C GLY A 213 -2.19 -1.61 9.71
N ALA A 214 -3.23 -0.88 9.31
CA ALA A 214 -3.78 -0.97 7.95
C ALA A 214 -2.73 -0.58 6.89
N ALA A 215 -1.93 0.47 7.12
CA ALA A 215 -0.85 0.86 6.21
C ALA A 215 0.22 -0.23 6.05
N ILE A 216 0.60 -0.91 7.14
CA ILE A 216 1.57 -2.02 7.11
C ILE A 216 1.02 -3.21 6.32
N PHE A 217 -0.23 -3.60 6.57
CA PHE A 217 -0.87 -4.69 5.82
C PHE A 217 -1.06 -4.36 4.34
N LEU A 218 -1.40 -3.10 4.01
CA LEU A 218 -1.46 -2.62 2.62
C LEU A 218 -0.10 -2.71 1.95
N PHE A 219 0.96 -2.23 2.61
CA PHE A 219 2.32 -2.32 2.09
C PHE A 219 2.73 -3.77 1.85
N GLY A 220 2.47 -4.66 2.80
CA GLY A 220 2.67 -6.10 2.64
C GLY A 220 1.90 -6.68 1.45
N GLY A 221 0.62 -6.31 1.30
CA GLY A 221 -0.22 -6.73 0.16
C GLY A 221 0.35 -6.28 -1.19
N VAL A 222 0.83 -5.03 -1.28
CA VAL A 222 1.49 -4.50 -2.49
C VAL A 222 2.74 -5.31 -2.82
N VAL A 223 3.63 -5.52 -1.84
CA VAL A 223 4.87 -6.29 -2.04
C VAL A 223 4.55 -7.72 -2.48
N LEU A 224 3.59 -8.39 -1.84
CA LEU A 224 3.18 -9.75 -2.20
C LEU A 224 2.66 -9.86 -3.64
N LEU A 225 1.86 -8.89 -4.11
CA LEU A 225 1.40 -8.88 -5.51
C LEU A 225 2.52 -8.57 -6.51
N LEU A 226 3.48 -7.72 -6.14
CA LEU A 226 4.64 -7.42 -6.98
C LEU A 226 5.59 -8.63 -7.11
N CYS A 227 5.89 -9.30 -6.00
CA CYS A 227 6.70 -10.51 -6.00
C CYS A 227 6.03 -11.63 -6.80
N ASP A 228 4.71 -11.76 -6.72
CA ASP A 228 4.01 -12.74 -7.54
C ASP A 228 4.12 -12.40 -9.04
N LYS A 229 3.96 -11.13 -9.44
CA LYS A 229 4.13 -10.70 -10.84
C LYS A 229 5.52 -11.07 -11.37
N GLU A 230 6.57 -10.82 -10.60
CA GLU A 230 7.94 -11.18 -10.97
C GLU A 230 8.10 -12.70 -11.12
N SER A 231 7.54 -13.48 -10.19
CA SER A 231 7.54 -14.95 -10.28
C SER A 231 6.77 -15.50 -11.49
N GLU A 232 5.67 -14.84 -11.91
CA GLU A 232 4.95 -15.18 -13.14
C GLU A 232 5.85 -14.94 -14.35
N GLU A 233 6.49 -13.78 -14.42
CA GLU A 233 7.32 -13.39 -15.56
C GLU A 233 8.50 -14.35 -15.77
N ILE A 234 9.17 -14.75 -14.69
CA ILE A 234 10.28 -15.72 -14.74
C ILE A 234 9.78 -17.08 -15.26
N TYR A 235 8.66 -17.59 -14.75
CA TYR A 235 8.09 -18.86 -15.18
C TYR A 235 7.70 -18.88 -16.68
N TYR A 236 7.23 -17.74 -17.21
CA TYR A 236 6.97 -17.62 -18.65
C TYR A 236 8.24 -17.56 -19.49
N LYS A 237 9.33 -16.96 -18.98
CA LYS A 237 10.62 -16.94 -19.67
C LYS A 237 11.22 -18.34 -19.76
N GLU A 238 11.24 -19.08 -18.65
CA GLU A 238 11.76 -20.46 -18.60
C GLU A 238 11.04 -21.40 -19.57
N ARG A 239 9.70 -21.40 -19.61
CA ARG A 239 8.96 -22.26 -20.55
C ARG A 239 9.23 -21.94 -22.02
N LYS A 240 9.46 -20.67 -22.37
CA LYS A 240 9.76 -20.26 -23.76
C LYS A 240 11.14 -20.73 -24.23
N ILE A 241 12.13 -20.75 -23.33
CA ILE A 241 13.50 -21.22 -23.63
C ILE A 241 13.46 -22.72 -23.92
N VAL A 242 12.80 -23.51 -23.07
CA VAL A 242 12.70 -24.97 -23.24
C VAL A 242 12.03 -25.37 -24.56
N HIS A 243 10.98 -24.67 -25.01
CA HIS A 243 10.37 -24.97 -26.31
C HIS A 243 11.28 -24.57 -27.50
N ARG A 244 11.98 -23.44 -27.40
CA ARG A 244 12.84 -22.95 -28.49
C ARG A 244 14.07 -23.83 -28.71
N ASP A 245 14.65 -24.37 -27.64
CA ASP A 245 15.81 -25.26 -27.72
C ASP A 245 15.44 -26.65 -28.29
N VAL A 246 14.19 -27.09 -28.13
CA VAL A 246 13.71 -28.39 -28.63
C VAL A 246 13.33 -28.34 -30.11
N GLU A 247 12.86 -27.20 -30.63
CA GLU A 247 12.52 -27.06 -32.06
C GLU A 247 13.74 -26.81 -32.98
N GLY A 248 14.93 -26.56 -32.44
CA GLY A 248 16.15 -26.27 -33.21
C GLY A 248 17.01 -27.48 -33.61
N SER A 249 16.73 -28.69 -33.14
CA SER A 249 17.61 -29.88 -33.29
C SER A 249 17.01 -31.01 -34.13
N GLY A 250 16.08 -30.69 -35.04
CA GLY A 250 15.31 -31.68 -35.82
C GLY A 250 15.32 -31.50 -37.34
N GLY A 251 16.40 -30.99 -37.94
CA GLY A 251 16.40 -30.70 -39.38
C GLY A 251 17.78 -30.69 -40.05
N ARG A 252 18.42 -31.87 -40.15
CA ARG A 252 19.32 -32.27 -41.24
C ARG A 252 19.67 -33.75 -41.09
N ALA A 253 18.90 -34.58 -41.77
CA ALA A 253 19.38 -35.83 -42.33
C ALA A 253 19.62 -35.59 -43.83
#